data_AF-A0AAE3DU80-F1
#
_entry.id   AF-A0AAE3DU80-F1
#
_cell.length_a   1.000
_cell.length_b   1.000
_cell.length_c   1.000
_cell.angle_alpha   90.00
_cell.angle_beta   90.00
_cell.angle_gamma   90.00
#
_symmetry.space_group_name_H-M   'P 1'
#
loop_
_entity.id
_entity.type
_entity.pdbx_description
1 polymer ?
#
loop_
_entity_poly.entity_id
_entity_poly.type
_entity_poly.pdbx_seq_one_letter_code
_entity_poly.pdbx_strand_id
1 'polypeptide(L)'
;MISPILEVQRLSKEELHDMDMRKWFKEAQYGMMVHWGLYSLLAGEYKDRYSGVYAEWIQAHLAIPNAEYGKLTKAFNPVFFNAEEWVKLAKDCGMKYFVVTSKHHDGFAMFHSKVDKYNVVDATPFGRDVVAEIGEACYKHGLKMGLYYSQDLDWHEPNGGGYLSNHIPSQGVTWENSWDFPDTAHKNFDLCFENKIYPQVEELLRNYGDLCLIWFDMPMTLKENQSRALFDAIKKYQPDCLINSRLGNGAYDYVSLGDNEIPDSMPENVEFDPSLMNGIDGFKPSPYGLYETAATMNDSWGFCARDQHWKDAAVIAANKKKLNSMGINYLLNVGPDGLGRIPLASQKILREVAKTL
;
A
#
# COMPACT_ATOMS: atom_id res chain seq x y z
N MET A 1 -10.96 4.61 -31.01
CA MET A 1 -9.98 3.62 -31.51
C MET A 1 -9.49 2.83 -30.32
N ILE A 2 -9.79 1.54 -30.28
CA ILE A 2 -9.29 0.62 -29.26
C ILE A 2 -7.76 0.58 -29.46
N SER A 3 -7.00 0.83 -28.39
CA SER A 3 -5.54 0.81 -28.45
C SER A 3 -5.07 -0.58 -28.93
N PRO A 4 -4.05 -0.68 -29.81
CA PRO A 4 -3.47 -1.96 -30.25
C PRO A 4 -3.08 -2.90 -29.10
N ILE A 5 -2.87 -2.34 -27.91
CA ILE A 5 -2.56 -3.03 -26.64
C ILE A 5 -3.70 -3.97 -26.20
N LEU A 6 -4.96 -3.54 -26.35
CA LEU A 6 -6.13 -4.33 -25.94
C LEU A 6 -6.36 -5.56 -26.84
N GLU A 7 -5.85 -5.52 -28.07
CA GLU A 7 -5.99 -6.60 -29.05
C GLU A 7 -4.91 -7.68 -28.85
N VAL A 8 -3.69 -7.28 -28.48
CA VAL A 8 -2.58 -8.20 -28.14
C VAL A 8 -2.85 -8.93 -26.81
N GLN A 9 -3.41 -8.25 -25.80
CA GLN A 9 -3.81 -8.88 -24.53
C GLN A 9 -5.00 -9.86 -24.68
N ARG A 10 -5.84 -9.66 -25.70
CA ARG A 10 -6.96 -10.58 -26.00
C ARG A 10 -6.48 -11.90 -26.58
N LEU A 11 -5.45 -11.84 -27.44
CA LEU A 11 -4.89 -13.01 -28.12
C LEU A 11 -4.00 -13.88 -27.20
N SER A 12 -3.44 -13.33 -26.11
CA SER A 12 -2.68 -14.11 -25.12
C SER A 12 -3.55 -14.81 -24.07
N LYS A 13 -4.86 -14.54 -24.04
CA LYS A 13 -5.76 -15.04 -23.00
C LYS A 13 -6.13 -16.53 -23.18
N GLU A 14 -5.92 -17.09 -24.36
CA GLU A 14 -6.20 -18.50 -24.65
C GLU A 14 -5.05 -19.45 -24.26
N GLU A 15 -3.84 -18.95 -23.96
CA GLU A 15 -2.67 -19.79 -23.63
C GLU A 15 -2.07 -19.58 -22.22
N LEU A 16 -2.57 -18.62 -21.42
CA LEU A 16 -2.04 -18.30 -20.08
C LEU A 16 -2.89 -18.80 -18.90
N HIS A 17 -3.92 -19.59 -19.16
CA HIS A 17 -4.93 -19.96 -18.17
C HIS A 17 -4.59 -21.27 -17.42
N ASP A 18 -3.57 -21.27 -16.56
CA ASP A 18 -3.52 -22.19 -15.40
C ASP A 18 -2.38 -21.89 -14.38
N MET A 19 -2.20 -20.63 -13.96
CA MET A 19 -1.35 -20.37 -12.79
C MET A 19 -2.22 -19.96 -11.61
N ASP A 20 -2.54 -20.93 -10.76
CA ASP A 20 -3.22 -20.69 -9.48
C ASP A 20 -2.45 -19.62 -8.68
N MET A 21 -3.01 -18.41 -8.59
CA MET A 21 -2.40 -17.30 -7.88
C MET A 21 -2.12 -17.60 -6.41
N ARG A 22 -2.89 -18.50 -5.79
CA ARG A 22 -2.67 -18.95 -4.42
C ARG A 22 -1.42 -19.79 -4.32
N LYS A 23 -1.20 -20.68 -5.30
CA LYS A 23 0.04 -21.46 -5.41
C LYS A 23 1.24 -20.55 -5.63
N TRP A 24 1.14 -19.62 -6.59
CA TRP A 24 2.19 -18.64 -6.83
C TRP A 24 2.52 -17.83 -5.57
N PHE A 25 1.51 -17.37 -4.81
CA PHE A 25 1.75 -16.58 -3.60
C PHE A 25 2.48 -17.38 -2.52
N LYS A 26 2.20 -18.69 -2.36
CA LYS A 26 2.96 -19.56 -1.44
C LYS A 26 4.43 -19.69 -1.82
N GLU A 27 4.74 -19.59 -3.11
CA GLU A 27 6.09 -19.74 -3.65
C GLU A 27 6.80 -18.37 -3.83
N ALA A 28 6.06 -17.25 -3.77
CA ALA A 28 6.56 -15.91 -4.06
C ALA A 28 7.63 -15.46 -3.07
N GLN A 29 7.42 -15.73 -1.77
CA GLN A 29 8.35 -15.56 -0.65
C GLN A 29 8.83 -14.13 -0.35
N TYR A 30 8.98 -13.26 -1.35
CA TYR A 30 9.64 -11.96 -1.19
C TYR A 30 9.11 -10.92 -2.18
N GLY A 31 8.71 -9.76 -1.67
CA GLY A 31 8.19 -8.64 -2.43
C GLY A 31 8.75 -7.30 -1.98
N MET A 32 8.68 -6.30 -2.88
CA MET A 32 8.95 -4.90 -2.54
C MET A 32 7.65 -4.18 -2.23
N MET A 33 7.60 -3.41 -1.15
CA MET A 33 6.56 -2.40 -0.93
C MET A 33 7.16 -1.00 -1.12
N VAL A 34 6.34 -0.06 -1.56
CA VAL A 34 6.73 1.34 -1.74
C VAL A 34 5.68 2.26 -1.15
N HIS A 35 6.08 3.06 -0.16
CA HIS A 35 5.31 4.19 0.34
C HIS A 35 5.85 5.50 -0.23
N TRP A 36 5.07 6.11 -1.12
CA TRP A 36 5.43 7.37 -1.74
C TRP A 36 4.20 8.26 -1.98
N GLY A 37 4.34 9.54 -1.64
CA GLY A 37 3.26 10.52 -1.73
C GLY A 37 3.75 11.92 -1.36
N LEU A 38 2.82 12.84 -1.08
CA LEU A 38 3.18 14.23 -0.74
C LEU A 38 4.01 14.31 0.56
N TYR A 39 3.74 13.42 1.52
CA TYR A 39 4.50 13.31 2.76
C TYR A 39 6.01 13.10 2.55
N SER A 40 6.41 12.49 1.43
CA SER A 40 7.81 12.27 1.08
C SER A 40 8.57 13.57 0.80
N LEU A 41 7.88 14.67 0.45
CA LEU A 41 8.48 16.00 0.33
C LEU A 41 8.82 16.62 1.68
N LEU A 42 8.04 16.30 2.71
CA LEU A 42 8.27 16.80 4.07
C LEU A 42 9.35 15.99 4.80
N ALA A 43 9.59 14.74 4.39
CA ALA A 43 10.68 13.91 4.89
C ALA A 43 10.71 13.76 6.43
N GLY A 44 9.53 13.71 7.06
CA GLY A 44 9.37 13.56 8.51
C GLY A 44 9.48 14.86 9.32
N GLU A 45 9.57 16.03 8.67
CA GLU A 45 9.70 17.32 9.35
C GLU A 45 8.85 18.41 8.70
N TYR A 46 8.21 19.24 9.53
CA TYR A 46 7.39 20.34 9.08
C TYR A 46 7.37 21.48 10.11
N LYS A 47 7.85 22.68 9.70
CA LYS A 47 8.01 23.87 10.57
C LYS A 47 8.74 23.53 11.87
N ASP A 48 9.91 22.91 11.76
CA ASP A 48 10.78 22.47 12.88
C ASP A 48 10.13 21.45 13.84
N ARG A 49 8.99 20.84 13.46
CA ARG A 49 8.30 19.78 14.21
C ARG A 49 8.41 18.46 13.47
N TYR A 50 8.54 17.37 14.23
CA TYR A 50 8.72 16.02 13.68
C TYR A 50 7.40 15.26 13.56
N SER A 51 7.34 14.32 12.62
CA SER A 51 6.19 13.43 12.38
C SER A 51 5.98 12.32 13.41
N GLY A 52 6.92 12.14 14.35
CA GLY A 52 7.03 10.89 15.11
C GLY A 52 7.72 9.80 14.27
N VAL A 53 7.39 8.54 14.53
CA VAL A 53 8.04 7.38 13.89
C VAL A 53 7.62 7.25 12.42
N TYR A 54 6.34 7.44 12.12
CA TYR A 54 5.77 7.23 10.79
C TYR A 54 5.67 8.55 10.01
N ALA A 55 6.60 8.79 9.09
CA ALA A 55 6.66 10.05 8.35
C ALA A 55 5.47 10.28 7.40
N GLU A 56 4.85 9.20 6.91
CA GLU A 56 3.63 9.25 6.11
C GLU A 56 2.40 9.70 6.91
N TRP A 57 2.47 9.69 8.25
CA TRP A 57 1.43 10.20 9.14
C TRP A 57 1.58 11.68 9.50
N ILE A 58 2.56 12.39 8.94
CA ILE A 58 2.91 13.76 9.34
C ILE A 58 1.75 14.75 9.25
N GLN A 59 0.83 14.59 8.29
CA GLN A 59 -0.34 15.46 8.18
C GLN A 59 -1.22 15.36 9.43
N ALA A 60 -1.55 14.13 9.85
CA ALA A 60 -2.34 13.88 11.05
C ALA A 60 -1.56 14.14 12.34
N HIS A 61 -0.26 13.82 12.39
CA HIS A 61 0.57 14.04 13.57
C HIS A 61 0.68 15.52 13.94
N LEU A 62 0.77 16.38 12.94
CA LEU A 62 0.97 17.82 13.13
C LEU A 62 -0.29 18.65 12.85
N ALA A 63 -1.42 17.99 12.60
CA ALA A 63 -2.71 18.57 12.23
C ALA A 63 -2.55 19.64 11.12
N ILE A 64 -1.85 19.28 10.04
CA ILE A 64 -1.55 20.19 8.94
C ILE A 64 -2.81 20.37 8.10
N PRO A 65 -3.39 21.60 8.01
CA PRO A 65 -4.61 21.83 7.26
C PRO A 65 -4.50 21.41 5.79
N ASN A 66 -5.56 20.87 5.21
CA ASN A 66 -5.63 20.44 3.81
C ASN A 66 -5.20 21.55 2.84
N ALA A 67 -5.58 22.81 3.12
CA ALA A 67 -5.18 23.96 2.32
C ALA A 67 -3.65 24.22 2.36
N GLU A 68 -2.97 23.83 3.44
CA GLU A 68 -1.54 23.98 3.60
C GLU A 68 -0.78 22.75 3.07
N TYR A 69 -1.22 21.54 3.44
CA TYR A 69 -0.64 20.28 2.94
C TYR A 69 -0.79 20.18 1.41
N GLY A 70 -1.94 20.57 0.86
CA GLY A 70 -2.20 20.57 -0.57
C GLY A 70 -1.28 21.48 -1.40
N LYS A 71 -0.56 22.45 -0.78
CA LYS A 71 0.47 23.24 -1.48
C LYS A 71 1.64 22.37 -1.95
N LEU A 72 1.88 21.24 -1.29
CA LEU A 72 2.91 20.27 -1.69
C LEU A 72 2.69 19.75 -3.12
N THR A 73 1.44 19.69 -3.58
CA THR A 73 1.15 19.32 -4.99
C THR A 73 1.86 20.22 -5.99
N LYS A 74 2.06 21.51 -5.67
CA LYS A 74 2.76 22.46 -6.55
C LYS A 74 4.28 22.33 -6.52
N ALA A 75 4.81 21.66 -5.50
CA ALA A 75 6.24 21.37 -5.35
C ALA A 75 6.61 19.94 -5.79
N PHE A 76 5.62 19.05 -5.95
CA PHE A 76 5.85 17.66 -6.31
C PHE A 76 6.31 17.53 -7.77
N ASN A 77 7.63 17.50 -7.97
CA ASN A 77 8.28 17.29 -9.28
C ASN A 77 9.49 16.36 -9.14
N PRO A 78 9.28 15.04 -8.97
CA PRO A 78 10.34 14.07 -8.74
C PRO A 78 11.12 13.76 -10.03
N VAL A 79 12.06 14.64 -10.36
CA VAL A 79 12.86 14.58 -11.60
C VAL A 79 13.75 13.34 -11.73
N PHE A 80 13.97 12.60 -10.64
CA PHE A 80 14.74 11.35 -10.64
C PHE A 80 13.84 10.11 -10.54
N PHE A 81 12.51 10.24 -10.55
CA PHE A 81 11.63 9.08 -10.60
C PHE A 81 11.82 8.30 -11.89
N ASN A 82 12.12 7.01 -11.72
CA ASN A 82 12.27 6.05 -12.79
C ASN A 82 11.73 4.69 -12.34
N ALA A 83 10.54 4.33 -12.84
CA ALA A 83 9.89 3.06 -12.53
C ALA A 83 10.73 1.84 -12.94
N GLU A 84 11.46 1.94 -14.06
CA GLU A 84 12.36 0.88 -14.52
C GLU A 84 13.48 0.59 -13.52
N GLU A 85 14.06 1.64 -12.92
CA GLU A 85 15.13 1.47 -11.92
C GLU A 85 14.59 0.85 -10.62
N TRP A 86 13.41 1.25 -10.18
CA TRP A 86 12.79 0.71 -8.97
C TRP A 86 12.44 -0.77 -9.14
N VAL A 87 11.77 -1.13 -10.23
CA VAL A 87 11.37 -2.52 -10.50
C VAL A 87 12.60 -3.40 -10.76
N LYS A 88 13.62 -2.89 -11.49
CA LYS A 88 14.88 -3.62 -11.66
C LYS A 88 15.59 -3.86 -10.34
N LEU A 89 15.64 -2.89 -9.44
CA LEU A 89 16.20 -3.10 -8.11
C LEU A 89 15.49 -4.24 -7.37
N ALA A 90 14.15 -4.25 -7.38
CA ALA A 90 13.38 -5.35 -6.77
C ALA A 90 13.72 -6.71 -7.40
N LYS A 91 13.74 -6.78 -8.74
CA LYS A 91 14.07 -7.99 -9.49
C LYS A 91 15.48 -8.50 -9.18
N ASP A 92 16.47 -7.61 -9.23
CA ASP A 92 17.87 -7.93 -9.00
C ASP A 92 18.11 -8.40 -7.55
N CYS A 93 17.24 -7.97 -6.62
CA CYS A 93 17.20 -8.44 -5.24
C CYS A 93 16.31 -9.67 -5.01
N GLY A 94 15.89 -10.35 -6.07
CA GLY A 94 15.18 -11.63 -6.00
C GLY A 94 13.69 -11.54 -5.64
N MET A 95 13.13 -10.34 -5.54
CA MET A 95 11.71 -10.14 -5.25
C MET A 95 10.85 -10.53 -6.45
N LYS A 96 9.66 -11.09 -6.17
CA LYS A 96 8.73 -11.63 -7.19
C LYS A 96 7.55 -10.73 -7.48
N TYR A 97 7.28 -9.77 -6.60
CA TYR A 97 6.18 -8.84 -6.74
C TYR A 97 6.51 -7.47 -6.14
N PHE A 98 5.75 -6.48 -6.56
CA PHE A 98 5.95 -5.08 -6.25
C PHE A 98 4.60 -4.45 -5.86
N VAL A 99 4.50 -3.89 -4.66
CA VAL A 99 3.30 -3.25 -4.12
C VAL A 99 3.58 -1.77 -3.92
N VAL A 100 2.78 -0.88 -4.51
CA VAL A 100 2.95 0.57 -4.38
C VAL A 100 1.69 1.23 -3.83
N THR A 101 1.86 2.26 -2.99
CA THR A 101 0.78 3.14 -2.54
C THR A 101 0.11 3.84 -3.71
N SER A 102 -1.08 3.38 -4.11
CA SER A 102 -1.92 4.07 -5.08
C SER A 102 -2.65 5.27 -4.46
N LYS A 103 -3.02 5.18 -3.17
CA LYS A 103 -3.51 6.29 -2.34
C LYS A 103 -3.25 5.96 -0.88
N HIS A 104 -2.60 6.86 -0.13
CA HIS A 104 -2.41 6.73 1.31
C HIS A 104 -3.54 7.44 2.10
N HIS A 105 -3.42 7.51 3.43
CA HIS A 105 -4.39 8.18 4.31
C HIS A 105 -4.57 9.67 3.99
N ASP A 106 -3.55 10.34 3.43
CA ASP A 106 -3.64 11.76 3.04
C ASP A 106 -4.61 12.02 1.88
N GLY A 107 -5.16 10.97 1.27
CA GLY A 107 -6.16 11.05 0.23
C GLY A 107 -5.61 11.39 -1.16
N PHE A 108 -4.29 11.55 -1.30
CA PHE A 108 -3.63 11.90 -2.56
C PHE A 108 -3.40 10.67 -3.43
N ALA A 109 -4.01 10.65 -4.61
CA ALA A 109 -3.86 9.53 -5.54
C ALA A 109 -2.56 9.62 -6.36
N MET A 110 -1.76 8.56 -6.33
CA MET A 110 -0.53 8.39 -7.12
C MET A 110 -0.80 7.85 -8.54
N PHE A 111 -2.03 7.96 -9.01
CA PHE A 111 -2.48 7.52 -10.33
C PHE A 111 -3.45 8.56 -10.92
N HIS A 112 -3.75 8.50 -12.22
CA HIS A 112 -4.66 9.45 -12.85
C HIS A 112 -6.13 9.14 -12.56
N SER A 113 -6.59 9.45 -11.34
CA SER A 113 -8.01 9.35 -10.99
C SER A 113 -8.84 10.35 -11.79
N LYS A 114 -9.97 9.91 -12.35
CA LYS A 114 -10.98 10.77 -12.99
C LYS A 114 -12.02 11.28 -12.00
N VAL A 115 -12.17 10.56 -10.89
CA VAL A 115 -13.12 10.86 -9.82
C VAL A 115 -12.64 12.02 -8.94
N ASP A 116 -11.34 12.12 -8.67
CA ASP A 116 -10.77 13.17 -7.82
C ASP A 116 -9.56 13.84 -8.49
N LYS A 117 -9.56 15.18 -8.55
CA LYS A 117 -8.47 16.00 -9.09
C LYS A 117 -7.27 16.11 -8.15
N TYR A 118 -7.40 15.66 -6.91
CA TYR A 118 -6.31 15.56 -5.95
C TYR A 118 -5.45 14.31 -6.22
N ASN A 119 -4.78 14.32 -7.38
CA ASN A 119 -3.95 13.23 -7.87
C ASN A 119 -2.65 13.72 -8.52
N VAL A 120 -1.68 12.82 -8.66
CA VAL A 120 -0.33 13.12 -9.15
C VAL A 120 -0.32 13.70 -10.57
N VAL A 121 -1.28 13.35 -11.43
CA VAL A 121 -1.32 13.80 -12.83
C VAL A 121 -1.94 15.19 -12.95
N ASP A 122 -3.10 15.41 -12.31
CA ASP A 122 -3.84 16.66 -12.42
C ASP A 122 -3.28 17.77 -11.51
N ALA A 123 -2.81 17.43 -10.31
CA ALA A 123 -2.52 18.44 -9.28
C ALA A 123 -1.07 18.94 -9.30
N THR A 124 -0.16 18.23 -9.95
CA THR A 124 1.30 18.44 -9.84
C THR A 124 1.96 18.85 -11.16
N PRO A 125 3.10 19.56 -11.12
CA PRO A 125 3.91 19.82 -12.31
C PRO A 125 4.55 18.55 -12.90
N PHE A 126 4.61 17.44 -12.15
CA PHE A 126 5.15 16.18 -12.62
C PHE A 126 4.29 15.56 -13.73
N GLY A 127 2.95 15.62 -13.59
CA GLY A 127 1.99 15.28 -14.64
C GLY A 127 2.04 13.85 -15.17
N ARG A 128 2.66 12.91 -14.44
CA ARG A 128 2.91 11.53 -14.85
C ARG A 128 2.20 10.54 -13.92
N ASP A 129 1.67 9.47 -14.51
CA ASP A 129 0.94 8.43 -13.78
C ASP A 129 1.92 7.39 -13.23
N VAL A 130 2.21 7.49 -11.92
CA VAL A 130 3.21 6.66 -11.25
C VAL A 130 2.80 5.19 -11.24
N VAL A 131 1.51 4.90 -11.02
CA VAL A 131 1.01 3.52 -10.99
C VAL A 131 1.09 2.88 -12.37
N ALA A 132 0.74 3.61 -13.44
CA ALA A 132 0.88 3.10 -14.81
C ALA A 132 2.34 2.78 -15.17
N GLU A 133 3.27 3.68 -14.86
CA GLU A 133 4.69 3.47 -15.18
C GLU A 133 5.31 2.30 -14.40
N ILE A 134 4.92 2.10 -13.14
CA ILE A 134 5.34 0.94 -12.33
C ILE A 134 4.74 -0.35 -12.90
N GLY A 135 3.48 -0.33 -13.31
CA GLY A 135 2.84 -1.50 -13.93
C GLY A 135 3.49 -1.93 -15.22
N GLU A 136 3.83 -0.98 -16.10
CA GLU A 136 4.58 -1.26 -17.32
C GLU A 136 5.97 -1.85 -17.04
N ALA A 137 6.69 -1.28 -16.07
CA ALA A 137 7.99 -1.79 -15.66
C ALA A 137 7.89 -3.20 -15.04
N CYS A 138 6.88 -3.47 -14.21
CA CYS A 138 6.62 -4.79 -13.63
C CYS A 138 6.37 -5.83 -14.72
N TYR A 139 5.47 -5.52 -15.67
CA TYR A 139 5.18 -6.38 -16.82
C TYR A 139 6.45 -6.70 -17.61
N LYS A 140 7.24 -5.69 -17.96
CA LYS A 140 8.48 -5.84 -18.73
C LYS A 140 9.53 -6.71 -18.03
N HIS A 141 9.61 -6.61 -16.70
CA HIS A 141 10.61 -7.34 -15.91
C HIS A 141 10.10 -8.67 -15.35
N GLY A 142 8.84 -9.01 -15.56
CA GLY A 142 8.24 -10.26 -15.07
C GLY A 142 8.00 -10.26 -13.57
N LEU A 143 7.80 -9.08 -12.96
CA LEU A 143 7.31 -8.97 -11.58
C LEU A 143 5.79 -8.85 -11.59
N LYS A 144 5.14 -9.48 -10.62
CA LYS A 144 3.70 -9.25 -10.42
C LYS A 144 3.48 -7.92 -9.71
N MET A 145 2.48 -7.16 -10.14
CA MET A 145 2.14 -5.87 -9.55
C MET A 145 1.00 -6.02 -8.56
N GLY A 146 1.16 -5.46 -7.37
CA GLY A 146 0.10 -5.24 -6.40
C GLY A 146 -0.04 -3.77 -6.06
N LEU A 147 -1.14 -3.42 -5.38
CA LEU A 147 -1.44 -2.03 -5.04
C LEU A 147 -1.85 -1.91 -3.58
N TYR A 148 -1.31 -0.92 -2.88
CA TYR A 148 -1.87 -0.48 -1.61
C TYR A 148 -2.93 0.60 -1.87
N TYR A 149 -4.05 0.56 -1.15
CA TYR A 149 -5.07 1.61 -1.16
C TYR A 149 -5.68 1.80 0.23
N SER A 150 -5.63 3.01 0.78
CA SER A 150 -6.31 3.32 2.03
C SER A 150 -7.82 3.49 1.81
N GLN A 151 -8.58 2.43 2.03
CA GLN A 151 -10.01 2.38 1.75
C GLN A 151 -10.89 3.05 2.80
N ASP A 152 -10.37 3.26 4.01
CA ASP A 152 -11.11 3.79 5.14
C ASP A 152 -10.70 5.24 5.44
N LEU A 153 -9.41 5.45 5.75
CA LEU A 153 -8.88 6.78 6.04
C LEU A 153 -8.67 7.59 4.77
N ASP A 154 -9.23 8.80 4.75
CA ASP A 154 -9.00 9.80 3.70
C ASP A 154 -9.07 11.19 4.33
N TRP A 155 -7.91 11.78 4.62
CA TRP A 155 -7.80 13.08 5.29
C TRP A 155 -8.17 14.25 4.38
N HIS A 156 -8.27 14.02 3.07
CA HIS A 156 -8.72 15.02 2.10
C HIS A 156 -10.25 15.08 1.99
N GLU A 157 -10.93 13.96 2.26
CA GLU A 157 -12.39 13.86 2.20
C GLU A 157 -13.08 14.29 3.51
N PRO A 158 -14.09 15.20 3.49
CA PRO A 158 -14.83 15.60 4.68
C PRO A 158 -15.42 14.42 5.47
N ASN A 159 -15.82 13.36 4.76
CA ASN A 159 -16.41 12.16 5.33
C ASN A 159 -15.43 10.98 5.43
N GLY A 160 -14.13 11.22 5.33
CA GLY A 160 -13.10 10.19 5.52
C GLY A 160 -13.24 9.47 6.87
N GLY A 161 -12.94 8.18 6.89
CA GLY A 161 -13.13 7.31 8.04
C GLY A 161 -12.15 7.58 9.19
N GLY A 162 -12.28 6.77 10.24
CA GLY A 162 -11.50 6.86 11.49
C GLY A 162 -12.23 7.52 12.67
N TYR A 163 -13.29 8.29 12.40
CA TYR A 163 -13.99 9.11 13.40
C TYR A 163 -14.74 8.30 14.49
N LEU A 164 -14.88 6.98 14.32
CA LEU A 164 -15.43 6.06 15.33
C LEU A 164 -14.35 5.43 16.23
N SER A 165 -13.07 5.62 15.91
CA SER A 165 -11.96 4.85 16.48
C SER A 165 -10.99 5.67 17.32
N ASN A 166 -11.30 6.93 17.64
CA ASN A 166 -10.45 7.81 18.46
C ASN A 166 -10.31 7.36 19.94
N HIS A 167 -10.96 6.27 20.34
CA HIS A 167 -10.70 5.58 21.60
C HIS A 167 -9.43 4.71 21.55
N ILE A 168 -8.89 4.45 20.34
CA ILE A 168 -7.64 3.73 20.08
C ILE A 168 -6.57 4.77 19.70
N PRO A 169 -5.35 4.72 20.27
CA PRO A 169 -4.27 5.62 19.88
C PRO A 169 -3.89 5.49 18.40
N SER A 170 -3.65 6.61 17.73
CA SER A 170 -3.13 6.66 16.35
C SER A 170 -1.72 7.27 16.33
N GLN A 171 -1.04 7.23 15.17
CA GLN A 171 0.21 7.98 14.96
C GLN A 171 -0.04 9.48 14.72
N GLY A 172 -1.30 9.87 14.49
CA GLY A 172 -1.75 11.25 14.37
C GLY A 172 -2.37 11.81 15.65
N VAL A 173 -2.94 13.02 15.57
CA VAL A 173 -3.81 13.55 16.64
C VAL A 173 -5.14 12.77 16.74
N THR A 174 -5.66 12.32 15.59
CA THR A 174 -6.88 11.51 15.42
C THR A 174 -6.71 10.64 14.16
N TRP A 175 -7.56 9.60 14.02
CA TRP A 175 -7.56 8.74 12.83
C TRP A 175 -8.08 9.45 11.59
N GLU A 176 -9.14 10.24 11.74
CA GLU A 176 -9.72 11.11 10.73
C GLU A 176 -9.04 12.49 10.71
N ASN A 177 -9.30 13.26 9.65
CA ASN A 177 -9.01 14.70 9.67
C ASN A 177 -10.07 15.44 10.51
N SER A 178 -9.75 15.67 11.79
CA SER A 178 -10.58 16.42 12.74
C SER A 178 -10.24 17.91 12.80
N TRP A 179 -9.12 18.33 12.20
CA TRP A 179 -8.64 19.71 12.25
C TRP A 179 -9.22 20.58 11.12
N ASP A 180 -9.48 20.02 9.94
CA ASP A 180 -10.24 20.69 8.87
C ASP A 180 -11.75 20.39 8.97
N PHE A 181 -12.11 19.20 9.47
CA PHE A 181 -13.50 18.73 9.56
C PHE A 181 -13.88 18.34 10.99
N PRO A 182 -14.01 19.32 11.91
CA PRO A 182 -14.17 19.07 13.35
C PRO A 182 -15.54 18.54 13.76
N ASP A 183 -16.55 18.65 12.90
CA ASP A 183 -17.91 18.19 13.19
C ASP A 183 -18.06 16.66 12.97
N THR A 184 -17.38 15.89 13.82
CA THR A 184 -17.30 14.43 13.71
C THR A 184 -18.66 13.74 13.84
N ALA A 185 -19.60 14.33 14.60
CA ALA A 185 -20.93 13.79 14.83
C ALA A 185 -21.80 13.74 13.56
N HIS A 186 -21.49 14.55 12.55
CA HIS A 186 -22.23 14.61 11.29
C HIS A 186 -21.47 13.96 10.11
N LYS A 187 -20.30 13.36 10.35
CA LYS A 187 -19.58 12.61 9.30
C LYS A 187 -20.38 11.37 8.90
N ASN A 188 -20.48 11.14 7.58
CA ASN A 188 -21.12 9.97 7.01
C ASN A 188 -20.20 9.30 5.99
N PHE A 189 -19.48 8.28 6.43
CA PHE A 189 -18.54 7.53 5.60
C PHE A 189 -19.15 6.94 4.32
N ASP A 190 -20.46 6.69 4.27
CA ASP A 190 -21.12 6.21 3.04
C ASP A 190 -20.91 7.20 1.87
N LEU A 191 -20.86 8.50 2.15
CA LEU A 191 -20.58 9.52 1.14
C LEU A 191 -19.15 9.45 0.61
N CYS A 192 -18.15 9.24 1.49
CA CYS A 192 -16.76 9.05 1.08
C CYS A 192 -16.64 7.75 0.27
N PHE A 193 -17.29 6.69 0.74
CA PHE A 193 -17.26 5.37 0.11
C PHE A 193 -17.81 5.41 -1.31
N GLU A 194 -19.01 5.94 -1.49
CA GLU A 194 -19.73 5.97 -2.78
C GLU A 194 -19.12 6.95 -3.78
N ASN A 195 -18.61 8.10 -3.31
CA ASN A 195 -18.15 9.16 -4.21
C ASN A 195 -16.65 9.11 -4.50
N LYS A 196 -15.83 8.48 -3.64
CA LYS A 196 -14.37 8.43 -3.80
C LYS A 196 -13.80 7.01 -3.71
N ILE A 197 -14.02 6.30 -2.60
CA ILE A 197 -13.34 5.01 -2.34
C ILE A 197 -13.69 3.96 -3.40
N TYR A 198 -14.98 3.64 -3.55
CA TYR A 198 -15.40 2.59 -4.49
C TYR A 198 -15.07 2.96 -5.94
N PRO A 199 -15.36 4.19 -6.43
CA PRO A 199 -14.99 4.58 -7.78
C PRO A 199 -13.48 4.53 -8.04
N GLN A 200 -12.62 4.97 -7.11
CA GLN A 200 -11.16 4.90 -7.28
C GLN A 200 -10.64 3.46 -7.29
N VAL A 201 -11.17 2.58 -6.44
CA VAL A 201 -10.82 1.15 -6.51
C VAL A 201 -11.24 0.56 -7.85
N GLU A 202 -12.41 0.91 -8.38
CA GLU A 202 -12.83 0.49 -9.72
C GLU A 202 -11.92 1.03 -10.84
N GLU A 203 -11.42 2.27 -10.73
CA GLU A 203 -10.41 2.81 -11.65
C GLU A 203 -9.12 1.98 -11.64
N LEU A 204 -8.65 1.59 -10.45
CA LEU A 204 -7.43 0.80 -10.29
C LEU A 204 -7.60 -0.60 -10.90
N LEU A 205 -8.73 -1.25 -10.65
CA LEU A 205 -9.02 -2.59 -11.12
C LEU A 205 -9.13 -2.70 -12.65
N ARG A 206 -9.44 -1.61 -13.34
CA ARG A 206 -9.79 -1.64 -14.76
C ARG A 206 -8.73 -1.07 -15.69
N ASN A 207 -7.76 -0.31 -15.18
CA ASN A 207 -6.87 0.50 -16.01
C ASN A 207 -5.37 0.13 -15.93
N TYR A 208 -4.95 -0.68 -14.95
CA TYR A 208 -3.51 -0.89 -14.66
C TYR A 208 -3.03 -2.33 -14.90
N GLY A 209 -3.72 -3.08 -15.76
CA GLY A 209 -3.35 -4.47 -16.10
C GLY A 209 -3.76 -5.48 -15.03
N ASP A 210 -3.06 -6.62 -15.00
CA ASP A 210 -3.34 -7.69 -14.05
C ASP A 210 -2.71 -7.39 -12.69
N LEU A 211 -3.54 -7.35 -11.65
CA LEU A 211 -3.10 -7.13 -10.27
C LEU A 211 -2.99 -8.46 -9.54
N CYS A 212 -1.84 -8.72 -8.90
CA CYS A 212 -1.68 -9.92 -8.08
C CYS A 212 -2.30 -9.78 -6.70
N LEU A 213 -2.29 -8.58 -6.14
CA LEU A 213 -2.91 -8.30 -4.85
C LEU A 213 -3.36 -6.85 -4.71
N ILE A 214 -4.35 -6.63 -3.85
CA ILE A 214 -4.66 -5.32 -3.28
C ILE A 214 -4.50 -5.39 -1.77
N TRP A 215 -3.72 -4.44 -1.26
CA TRP A 215 -3.36 -4.28 0.12
C TRP A 215 -4.16 -3.11 0.72
N PHE A 216 -5.21 -3.44 1.44
CA PHE A 216 -6.06 -2.50 2.17
C PHE A 216 -5.56 -2.28 3.58
N ASP A 217 -6.04 -1.24 4.25
CA ASP A 217 -5.49 -0.81 5.53
C ASP A 217 -6.56 -0.24 6.49
N MET A 218 -6.27 -0.32 7.79
CA MET A 218 -7.01 0.32 8.89
C MET A 218 -8.56 0.35 8.74
N PRO A 219 -9.27 -0.80 8.74
CA PRO A 219 -10.73 -0.87 8.59
C PRO A 219 -11.44 -0.42 9.88
N MET A 220 -11.43 0.89 10.11
CA MET A 220 -11.86 1.56 11.34
C MET A 220 -13.32 2.01 11.32
N THR A 221 -13.89 2.29 10.15
CA THR A 221 -15.24 2.82 9.95
C THR A 221 -16.03 2.02 8.91
N LEU A 222 -15.32 1.35 7.99
CA LEU A 222 -15.87 0.55 6.91
C LEU A 222 -16.86 -0.52 7.40
N LYS A 223 -18.10 -0.47 6.88
CA LYS A 223 -19.16 -1.43 7.21
C LYS A 223 -18.96 -2.75 6.46
N GLU A 224 -19.55 -3.84 6.98
CA GLU A 224 -19.47 -5.17 6.37
C GLU A 224 -19.90 -5.18 4.90
N ASN A 225 -21.02 -4.53 4.56
CA ASN A 225 -21.51 -4.45 3.19
C ASN A 225 -20.54 -3.68 2.25
N GLN A 226 -19.78 -2.73 2.77
CA GLN A 226 -18.78 -1.97 2.02
C GLN A 226 -17.51 -2.78 1.78
N SER A 227 -17.00 -3.50 2.79
CA SER A 227 -15.91 -4.48 2.60
C SER A 227 -16.31 -5.54 1.58
N ARG A 228 -17.54 -6.06 1.68
CA ARG A 228 -18.10 -7.03 0.73
C ARG A 228 -18.17 -6.48 -0.69
N ALA A 229 -18.65 -5.25 -0.87
CA ALA A 229 -18.74 -4.60 -2.17
C ALA A 229 -17.36 -4.42 -2.82
N LEU A 230 -16.33 -4.03 -2.06
CA LEU A 230 -14.96 -3.94 -2.55
C LEU A 230 -14.42 -5.33 -2.95
N PHE A 231 -14.60 -6.34 -2.10
CA PHE A 231 -14.19 -7.71 -2.43
C PHE A 231 -14.86 -8.19 -3.73
N ASP A 232 -16.17 -8.02 -3.87
CA ASP A 232 -16.91 -8.47 -5.05
C ASP A 232 -16.46 -7.73 -6.31
N ALA A 233 -16.19 -6.42 -6.23
CA ALA A 233 -15.64 -5.67 -7.35
C ALA A 233 -14.27 -6.20 -7.79
N ILE A 234 -13.40 -6.51 -6.83
CA ILE A 234 -12.07 -7.07 -7.10
C ILE A 234 -12.22 -8.43 -7.78
N LYS A 235 -13.04 -9.34 -7.25
CA LYS A 235 -13.24 -10.66 -7.87
C LYS A 235 -13.94 -10.62 -9.22
N LYS A 236 -14.77 -9.61 -9.46
CA LYS A 236 -15.40 -9.38 -10.77
C LYS A 236 -14.40 -8.92 -11.83
N TYR A 237 -13.55 -7.94 -11.50
CA TYR A 237 -12.67 -7.29 -12.48
C TYR A 237 -11.27 -7.91 -12.55
N GLN A 238 -10.79 -8.46 -11.44
CA GLN A 238 -9.48 -9.05 -11.23
C GLN A 238 -9.64 -10.37 -10.44
N PRO A 239 -10.21 -11.44 -11.04
CA PRO A 239 -10.58 -12.67 -10.33
C PRO A 239 -9.41 -13.35 -9.60
N ASP A 240 -8.20 -13.17 -10.13
CA ASP A 240 -6.96 -13.75 -9.62
C ASP A 240 -6.26 -12.86 -8.56
N CYS A 241 -6.73 -11.62 -8.36
CA CYS A 241 -6.15 -10.69 -7.39
C CYS A 241 -6.46 -11.12 -5.96
N LEU A 242 -5.42 -11.25 -5.14
CA LEU A 242 -5.53 -11.59 -3.72
C LEU A 242 -5.83 -10.34 -2.87
N ILE A 243 -6.63 -10.49 -1.82
CA ILE A 243 -7.03 -9.41 -0.92
C ILE A 243 -6.46 -9.68 0.47
N ASN A 244 -5.80 -8.70 1.07
CA ASN A 244 -5.24 -8.85 2.42
C ASN A 244 -6.33 -8.79 3.51
N SER A 245 -6.03 -9.35 4.68
CA SER A 245 -6.97 -9.41 5.81
C SER A 245 -7.35 -8.06 6.42
N ARG A 246 -6.67 -6.98 6.05
CA ARG A 246 -6.96 -5.62 6.53
C ARG A 246 -8.01 -4.88 5.70
N LEU A 247 -8.66 -5.52 4.71
CA LEU A 247 -9.93 -5.00 4.15
C LEU A 247 -11.03 -4.91 5.22
N GLY A 248 -10.94 -5.75 6.26
CA GLY A 248 -11.89 -5.78 7.36
C GLY A 248 -13.09 -6.69 7.12
N ASN A 249 -13.85 -6.91 8.20
CA ASN A 249 -15.11 -7.64 8.23
C ASN A 249 -15.02 -9.08 7.66
N GLY A 250 -13.84 -9.70 7.71
CA GLY A 250 -13.62 -11.08 7.26
C GLY A 250 -13.50 -11.25 5.74
N ALA A 251 -13.40 -10.17 4.97
CA ALA A 251 -13.37 -10.22 3.51
C ALA A 251 -11.94 -10.25 2.95
N TYR A 252 -11.28 -11.42 2.91
CA TYR A 252 -9.90 -11.54 2.43
C TYR A 252 -9.54 -12.92 1.86
N ASP A 253 -8.40 -13.01 1.17
CA ASP A 253 -7.80 -14.26 0.69
C ASP A 253 -6.54 -14.65 1.46
N TYR A 254 -5.78 -13.67 1.96
CA TYR A 254 -4.55 -13.91 2.71
C TYR A 254 -4.48 -13.03 3.96
N VAL A 255 -3.73 -13.50 4.96
CA VAL A 255 -3.55 -12.77 6.21
C VAL A 255 -2.30 -11.91 6.12
N SER A 256 -2.47 -10.60 6.28
CA SER A 256 -1.36 -9.71 6.60
C SER A 256 -1.18 -9.70 8.10
N LEU A 257 0.00 -10.10 8.57
CA LEU A 257 0.41 -9.90 9.96
C LEU A 257 0.63 -8.41 10.25
N GLY A 258 0.88 -8.10 11.51
CA GLY A 258 1.16 -6.76 12.01
C GLY A 258 2.41 -6.14 11.38
N ASP A 259 2.50 -4.82 11.50
CA ASP A 259 3.62 -4.06 11.00
C ASP A 259 4.93 -4.54 11.63
N ASN A 260 5.88 -4.98 10.80
CA ASN A 260 7.15 -5.56 11.26
C ASN A 260 6.99 -6.81 12.16
N GLU A 261 5.83 -7.49 12.14
CA GLU A 261 5.56 -8.66 12.98
C GLU A 261 6.26 -9.91 12.44
N ILE A 262 7.32 -10.34 13.13
CA ILE A 262 8.09 -11.55 12.81
C ILE A 262 7.79 -12.63 13.86
N PRO A 263 6.77 -13.49 13.65
CA PRO A 263 6.36 -14.48 14.64
C PRO A 263 7.48 -15.50 14.93
N ASP A 264 7.47 -16.09 16.12
CA ASP A 264 8.41 -17.16 16.49
C ASP A 264 8.02 -18.53 15.92
N SER A 265 6.72 -18.78 15.80
CA SER A 265 6.17 -20.01 15.22
C SER A 265 4.79 -19.75 14.60
N MET A 266 4.37 -20.67 13.74
CA MET A 266 2.97 -20.73 13.31
C MET A 266 2.09 -21.26 14.44
N PRO A 267 0.89 -20.69 14.68
CA PRO A 267 -0.07 -21.27 15.60
C PRO A 267 -0.58 -22.62 15.08
N GLU A 268 -0.80 -23.59 15.98
CA GLU A 268 -1.39 -24.89 15.61
C GLU A 268 -2.83 -24.74 15.11
N ASN A 269 -3.57 -23.82 15.72
CA ASN A 269 -4.94 -23.52 15.34
C ASN A 269 -5.23 -22.04 15.60
N VAL A 270 -5.98 -21.40 14.68
CA VAL A 270 -6.45 -20.03 14.84
C VAL A 270 -7.96 -20.08 14.78
N GLU A 271 -8.60 -19.92 15.94
CA GLU A 271 -10.05 -19.91 16.01
C GLU A 271 -10.62 -18.66 15.35
N PHE A 272 -11.78 -18.82 14.73
CA PHE A 272 -12.50 -17.70 14.15
C PHE A 272 -13.16 -16.88 15.26
N ASP A 273 -12.72 -15.63 15.41
CA ASP A 273 -13.34 -14.63 16.26
C ASP A 273 -13.75 -13.42 15.42
N PRO A 274 -15.06 -13.19 15.21
CA PRO A 274 -15.57 -12.03 14.48
C PRO A 274 -15.03 -10.69 15.01
N SER A 275 -14.78 -10.59 16.32
CA SER A 275 -14.32 -9.35 16.95
C SER A 275 -12.90 -8.96 16.54
N LEU A 276 -12.10 -9.92 16.05
CA LEU A 276 -10.72 -9.70 15.61
C LEU A 276 -10.61 -9.44 14.10
N MET A 277 -11.71 -9.49 13.35
CA MET A 277 -11.66 -9.41 11.88
C MET A 277 -11.35 -8.00 11.34
N ASN A 278 -11.40 -6.98 12.19
CA ASN A 278 -10.89 -5.63 11.90
C ASN A 278 -9.52 -5.34 12.55
N GLY A 279 -8.96 -6.31 13.30
CA GLY A 279 -7.62 -6.19 13.84
C GLY A 279 -6.57 -6.12 12.73
N ILE A 280 -5.53 -5.32 12.92
CA ILE A 280 -4.48 -5.08 11.92
C ILE A 280 -3.23 -5.93 12.13
N ASP A 281 -3.16 -6.67 13.23
CA ASP A 281 -2.04 -7.48 13.67
C ASP A 281 -2.45 -8.94 13.92
N GLY A 282 -1.43 -9.77 14.16
CA GLY A 282 -1.59 -11.14 14.58
C GLY A 282 -2.18 -12.07 13.53
N PHE A 283 -2.27 -13.34 13.92
CA PHE A 283 -2.85 -14.37 13.09
C PHE A 283 -4.37 -14.28 13.03
N LYS A 284 -4.91 -14.57 11.84
CA LYS A 284 -6.34 -14.75 11.58
C LYS A 284 -6.54 -16.08 10.85
N PRO A 285 -7.76 -16.66 10.85
CA PRO A 285 -8.04 -17.86 10.07
C PRO A 285 -7.73 -17.62 8.59
N SER A 286 -6.78 -18.35 8.02
CA SER A 286 -6.42 -18.22 6.61
C SER A 286 -6.98 -19.40 5.82
N PRO A 287 -8.10 -19.27 5.09
CA PRO A 287 -8.76 -20.39 4.42
C PRO A 287 -7.88 -21.08 3.37
N TYR A 288 -6.84 -20.38 2.89
CA TYR A 288 -5.91 -20.87 1.87
C TYR A 288 -4.50 -21.10 2.41
N GLY A 289 -4.26 -20.84 3.71
CA GLY A 289 -2.92 -20.89 4.31
C GLY A 289 -1.95 -19.92 3.66
N LEU A 290 -2.42 -18.70 3.36
CA LEU A 290 -1.64 -17.62 2.76
C LEU A 290 -1.37 -16.54 3.82
N TYR A 291 -0.11 -16.17 3.97
CA TYR A 291 0.37 -15.23 4.98
C TYR A 291 1.44 -14.30 4.41
N GLU A 292 1.46 -13.06 4.88
CA GLU A 292 2.46 -12.07 4.54
C GLU A 292 2.77 -11.20 5.77
N THR A 293 4.05 -10.91 6.00
CA THR A 293 4.46 -9.83 6.91
C THR A 293 4.99 -8.69 6.07
N ALA A 294 4.38 -7.51 6.21
CA ALA A 294 4.96 -6.26 5.74
C ALA A 294 5.91 -5.70 6.81
N ALA A 295 7.10 -5.23 6.39
CA ALA A 295 8.04 -4.54 7.29
C ALA A 295 8.78 -3.44 6.55
N THR A 296 9.29 -2.45 7.29
CA THR A 296 10.15 -1.39 6.73
C THR A 296 11.64 -1.64 7.03
N MET A 297 12.52 -1.02 6.25
CA MET A 297 13.97 -1.13 6.40
C MET A 297 14.53 -0.27 7.51
N ASN A 298 13.90 0.85 7.83
CA ASN A 298 14.17 1.69 9.01
C ASN A 298 12.96 1.64 9.95
N ASP A 299 12.62 2.72 10.64
CA ASP A 299 11.47 2.77 11.55
C ASP A 299 10.20 3.33 10.88
N SER A 300 10.36 4.14 9.81
CA SER A 300 9.25 4.76 9.05
C SER A 300 8.88 3.99 7.77
N TRP A 301 7.61 4.05 7.33
CA TRP A 301 7.20 3.54 6.02
C TRP A 301 7.50 4.56 4.91
N GLY A 302 7.01 5.79 5.07
CA GLY A 302 7.34 6.92 4.21
C GLY A 302 8.77 7.41 4.45
N PHE A 303 9.34 8.11 3.47
CA PHE A 303 10.69 8.68 3.60
C PHE A 303 10.79 9.64 4.80
N CYS A 304 11.75 9.39 5.68
CA CYS A 304 12.11 10.25 6.81
C CYS A 304 13.60 10.57 6.74
N ALA A 305 13.97 11.84 6.57
CA ALA A 305 15.38 12.22 6.40
C ALA A 305 16.21 12.00 7.68
N ARG A 306 15.56 12.07 8.84
CA ARG A 306 16.22 11.93 10.16
C ARG A 306 16.33 10.48 10.61
N ASP A 307 15.42 9.62 10.14
CA ASP A 307 15.46 8.21 10.46
C ASP A 307 16.58 7.52 9.67
N GLN A 308 17.70 7.33 10.36
CA GLN A 308 18.86 6.60 9.87
C GLN A 308 19.01 5.24 10.58
N HIS A 309 17.98 4.76 11.27
CA HIS A 309 17.99 3.46 11.96
C HIS A 309 17.73 2.32 10.98
N TRP A 310 18.61 2.19 9.98
CA TRP A 310 18.52 1.14 8.99
C TRP A 310 18.83 -0.23 9.61
N LYS A 311 17.92 -1.20 9.43
CA LYS A 311 18.16 -2.61 9.73
C LYS A 311 19.33 -3.12 8.91
N ASP A 312 20.24 -3.86 9.56
CA ASP A 312 21.34 -4.51 8.85
C ASP A 312 20.83 -5.54 7.84
N ALA A 313 21.58 -5.72 6.75
CA ALA A 313 21.29 -6.74 5.74
C ALA A 313 21.16 -8.15 6.35
N ALA A 314 21.97 -8.47 7.37
CA ALA A 314 21.89 -9.74 8.08
C ALA A 314 20.54 -9.93 8.81
N VAL A 315 19.99 -8.87 9.41
CA VAL A 315 18.67 -8.91 10.07
C VAL A 315 17.57 -9.14 9.04
N ILE A 316 17.61 -8.40 7.92
CA ILE A 316 16.64 -8.56 6.84
C ILE A 316 16.69 -9.96 6.24
N ALA A 317 17.89 -10.50 6.00
CA ALA A 317 18.07 -11.86 5.50
C ALA A 317 17.58 -12.92 6.51
N ALA A 318 17.85 -12.74 7.80
CA ALA A 318 17.38 -13.63 8.87
C ALA A 318 15.85 -13.61 8.99
N ASN A 319 15.23 -12.44 8.96
CA ASN A 319 13.77 -12.28 8.97
C ASN A 319 13.13 -12.96 7.76
N LYS A 320 13.66 -12.70 6.55
CA LYS A 320 13.22 -13.37 5.33
C LYS A 320 13.29 -14.89 5.48
N LYS A 321 14.42 -15.43 5.94
CA LYS A 321 14.59 -16.88 6.12
C LYS A 321 13.58 -17.45 7.13
N LYS A 322 13.38 -16.77 8.27
CA LYS A 322 12.45 -17.18 9.32
C LYS A 322 11.01 -17.21 8.79
N LEU A 323 10.54 -16.12 8.19
CA LEU A 323 9.20 -16.02 7.60
C LEU A 323 8.97 -17.07 6.51
N ASN A 324 9.91 -17.20 5.56
CA ASN A 324 9.80 -18.17 4.48
C ASN A 324 9.76 -19.62 5.00
N SER A 325 10.49 -19.93 6.08
CA SER A 325 10.47 -21.28 6.69
C SER A 325 9.11 -21.65 7.29
N MET A 326 8.27 -20.65 7.58
CA MET A 326 6.89 -20.79 8.05
C MET A 326 5.86 -20.66 6.93
N GLY A 327 6.30 -20.44 5.68
CA GLY A 327 5.39 -20.19 4.55
C GLY A 327 4.77 -18.79 4.55
N ILE A 328 5.41 -17.82 5.21
CA ILE A 328 4.98 -16.42 5.26
C ILE A 328 5.82 -15.61 4.26
N ASN A 329 5.15 -14.87 3.36
CA ASN A 329 5.84 -13.97 2.45
C ASN A 329 6.39 -12.75 3.19
N TYR A 330 7.58 -12.30 2.79
CA TYR A 330 8.17 -11.08 3.35
C TYR A 330 8.01 -9.92 2.36
N LEU A 331 7.16 -8.95 2.71
CA LEU A 331 6.93 -7.74 1.93
C LEU A 331 7.75 -6.59 2.53
N LEU A 332 8.86 -6.24 1.89
CA LEU A 332 9.82 -5.28 2.44
C LEU A 332 9.67 -3.90 1.82
N ASN A 333 9.39 -2.91 2.64
CA ASN A 333 9.14 -1.53 2.22
C ASN A 333 10.42 -0.73 1.98
N VAL A 334 10.36 0.13 0.96
CA VAL A 334 11.23 1.29 0.79
C VAL A 334 10.38 2.57 0.72
N GLY A 335 10.89 3.66 1.29
CA GLY A 335 10.28 5.00 1.19
C GLY A 335 11.11 5.91 0.28
N PRO A 336 10.73 6.11 -0.99
CA PRO A 336 11.42 7.02 -1.91
C PRO A 336 11.34 8.47 -1.44
N ASP A 337 12.39 9.24 -1.71
CA ASP A 337 12.46 10.65 -1.34
C ASP A 337 11.57 11.54 -2.23
N GLY A 338 11.47 12.82 -1.88
CA GLY A 338 10.71 13.82 -2.64
C GLY A 338 11.17 14.03 -4.10
N LEU A 339 12.35 13.51 -4.49
CA LEU A 339 12.84 13.57 -5.86
C LEU A 339 12.59 12.26 -6.65
N GLY A 340 12.00 11.24 -6.02
CA GLY A 340 11.71 9.95 -6.64
C GLY A 340 12.86 8.95 -6.60
N ARG A 341 13.78 9.08 -5.63
CA ARG A 341 14.90 8.15 -5.47
C ARG A 341 14.62 7.21 -4.31
N ILE A 342 14.79 5.90 -4.52
CA ILE A 342 14.93 4.95 -3.41
C ILE A 342 16.22 5.31 -2.65
N PRO A 343 16.18 5.51 -1.32
CA PRO A 343 17.34 5.92 -0.55
C PRO A 343 18.56 5.00 -0.78
N LEU A 344 19.75 5.59 -0.86
CA LEU A 344 20.97 4.83 -1.13
C LEU A 344 21.23 3.73 -0.08
N ALA A 345 20.88 3.98 1.18
CA ALA A 345 20.96 2.99 2.26
C ALA A 345 20.10 1.77 1.94
N SER A 346 18.83 1.97 1.59
CA SER A 346 17.92 0.90 1.16
C SER A 346 18.50 0.11 0.00
N GLN A 347 18.99 0.78 -1.05
CA GLN A 347 19.58 0.09 -2.20
C GLN A 347 20.80 -0.76 -1.84
N LYS A 348 21.71 -0.24 -0.99
CA LYS A 348 22.92 -0.96 -0.56
C LYS A 348 22.55 -2.19 0.26
N ILE A 349 21.64 -2.03 1.22
CA ILE A 349 21.21 -3.11 2.10
C ILE A 349 20.49 -4.20 1.29
N LEU A 350 19.56 -3.84 0.39
CA LEU A 350 18.86 -4.80 -0.46
C LEU A 350 19.83 -5.61 -1.35
N ARG A 351 20.82 -4.94 -1.96
CA ARG A 351 21.86 -5.62 -2.76
C ARG A 351 22.75 -6.52 -1.91
N GLU A 352 22.99 -6.17 -0.65
CA GLU A 352 23.75 -7.02 0.27
C GLU A 352 22.95 -8.25 0.67
N VAL A 353 21.66 -8.10 0.99
CA VAL A 353 20.73 -9.23 1.23
C VAL A 353 20.73 -10.17 0.03
N ALA A 354 20.68 -9.62 -1.20
CA ALA A 354 20.64 -10.40 -2.43
C ALA A 354 21.85 -11.34 -2.62
N LYS A 355 23.02 -11.01 -2.07
CA LYS A 355 24.21 -11.89 -2.12
C LYS A 355 24.07 -13.16 -1.28
N THR A 356 23.07 -13.19 -0.40
CA THR A 356 22.80 -14.32 0.52
C THR A 356 21.63 -15.19 0.06
N LEU A 357 20.98 -14.84 -1.07
CA LEU A 357 19.79 -15.50 -1.60
C LEU A 357 20.08 -16.79 -2.37
#